data_AF-A0A3R6CCZ0-F1
#
_entry.id   AF-A0A3R6CCZ0-F1
#
_cell.length_a   1.000
_cell.length_b   1.000
_cell.length_c   1.000
_cell.angle_alpha   90.00
_cell.angle_beta   90.00
_cell.angle_gamma   90.00
#
_symmetry.space_group_name_H-M   'P 1'
#
loop_
_entity.id
_entity.type
_entity.pdbx_description
1 polymer ?
#
loop_
_entity_poly.entity_id
_entity_poly.type
_entity_poly.pdbx_seq_one_letter_code
_entity_poly.pdbx_strand_id
1 'polypeptide(L)'
;MNGNIEVVNENLWCVNQHYVHAGYIKELTLLPGTSLDKEIYLTNQGILVLNTAAPAYEVTRKMLLRVMGHTDEQLEYAQQKMQKVEKPDAYVKMYLNVLEWEIKRRCVKAEYIASLPKPTLLDKFKSKAKKFLERR
;
A
#
# COMPACT_ATOMS: atom_id res chain seq x y z
N MET A 1 -1.73 17.71 -7.48
CA MET A 1 -1.57 16.24 -7.50
C MET A 1 -1.11 15.85 -8.90
N ASN A 2 -0.12 14.96 -9.02
CA ASN A 2 0.44 14.58 -10.32
C ASN A 2 -0.58 13.77 -11.14
N GLY A 3 -0.92 14.20 -12.36
CA GLY A 3 -1.92 13.53 -13.22
C GLY A 3 -1.52 12.13 -13.69
N ASN A 4 -0.26 11.73 -13.48
CA ASN A 4 0.25 10.40 -13.78
C ASN A 4 0.08 9.39 -12.63
N ILE A 5 -0.56 9.80 -11.53
CA ILE A 5 -0.88 8.95 -10.39
C ILE A 5 -2.39 8.89 -10.22
N GLU A 6 -2.96 7.70 -10.33
CA GLU A 6 -4.31 7.42 -9.86
C GLU A 6 -4.23 7.01 -8.39
N VAL A 7 -4.72 7.85 -7.48
CA VAL A 7 -4.86 7.49 -6.07
C VAL A 7 -6.21 6.81 -5.89
N VAL A 8 -6.18 5.49 -5.77
CA VAL A 8 -7.40 4.69 -5.56
C VAL A 8 -7.90 4.83 -4.13
N ASN A 9 -6.99 4.74 -3.16
CA ASN A 9 -7.23 5.07 -1.75
C ASN A 9 -5.92 5.44 -1.04
N GLU A 10 -5.96 5.68 0.27
CA GLU A 10 -4.77 6.05 1.07
C GLU A 10 -3.65 4.99 1.09
N ASN A 11 -3.94 3.73 0.75
CA ASN A 11 -3.04 2.58 0.83
C ASN A 11 -2.73 1.96 -0.54
N LEU A 12 -3.41 2.39 -1.61
CA LEU A 12 -3.29 1.84 -2.96
C LEU A 12 -3.26 2.94 -4.01
N TRP A 13 -2.13 3.07 -4.69
CA TRP A 13 -1.95 3.98 -5.83
C TRP A 13 -1.70 3.15 -7.10
N CYS A 14 -2.08 3.69 -8.24
CA CYS A 14 -1.88 3.09 -9.54
C CYS A 14 -1.12 4.08 -10.42
N VAL A 15 -0.03 3.61 -11.02
CA VAL A 15 0.92 4.44 -11.75
C VAL A 15 1.44 3.68 -12.96
N ASN A 16 1.57 4.35 -14.09
CA ASN A 16 2.37 3.81 -15.18
C ASN A 16 3.85 3.95 -14.82
N GLN A 17 4.52 2.84 -14.63
CA GLN A 17 5.88 2.83 -14.09
C GLN A 17 6.90 3.52 -15.00
N HIS A 18 6.63 3.63 -16.30
CA HIS A 18 7.47 4.40 -17.21
C HIS A 18 7.60 5.87 -16.77
N TYR A 19 6.54 6.44 -16.18
CA TYR A 19 6.57 7.82 -15.66
C TYR A 19 7.35 7.95 -14.35
N VAL A 20 7.40 6.89 -13.53
CA VAL A 20 8.24 6.86 -12.33
C VAL A 20 9.71 6.89 -12.72
N HIS A 21 10.11 6.04 -13.67
CA HIS A 21 11.49 5.93 -14.14
C HIS A 21 12.00 7.17 -14.84
N ALA A 22 11.14 7.82 -15.64
CA ALA A 22 11.48 9.08 -16.28
C ALA A 22 11.59 10.26 -15.29
N GLY A 23 11.43 10.02 -13.98
CA GLY A 23 11.56 11.04 -12.95
C GLY A 23 10.37 12.00 -12.87
N TYR A 24 9.27 11.70 -13.56
CA TYR A 24 8.07 12.52 -13.53
C TYR A 24 7.29 12.38 -12.23
N ILE A 25 7.52 11.32 -11.45
CA ILE A 25 6.85 11.05 -10.18
C ILE A 25 7.87 11.03 -9.04
N LYS A 26 8.18 12.20 -8.51
CA LYS A 26 9.14 12.40 -7.39
C LYS A 26 8.58 12.01 -6.03
N GLU A 27 7.26 11.88 -5.92
CA GLU A 27 6.54 11.58 -4.68
C GLU A 27 6.67 10.09 -4.28
N LEU A 28 7.02 9.22 -5.23
CA LEU A 28 7.20 7.79 -4.98
C LEU A 28 8.66 7.46 -4.64
N THR A 29 8.95 7.25 -3.36
CA THR A 29 10.22 6.67 -2.92
C THR A 29 10.06 5.15 -2.81
N LEU A 30 10.51 4.43 -3.84
CA LEU A 30 10.45 2.96 -3.87
C LEU A 30 11.54 2.35 -2.97
N LEU A 31 11.27 1.18 -2.38
CA LEU A 31 12.26 0.46 -1.59
C LEU A 31 13.39 -0.10 -2.48
N PRO A 32 14.68 0.03 -2.10
CA PRO A 32 15.79 -0.50 -2.88
C PRO A 32 15.66 -2.01 -3.11
N GLY A 33 15.99 -2.49 -4.32
CA GLY A 33 15.80 -3.90 -4.73
C GLY A 33 14.47 -4.22 -5.41
N THR A 34 13.68 -3.22 -5.78
CA THR A 34 12.51 -3.41 -6.63
C THR A 34 12.90 -3.48 -8.11
N SER A 35 12.73 -4.66 -8.71
CA SER A 35 12.93 -4.91 -10.15
C SER A 35 11.84 -4.22 -10.98
N LEU A 36 12.20 -3.79 -12.19
CA LEU A 36 11.36 -3.12 -13.19
C LEU A 36 10.18 -3.98 -13.68
N ASP A 37 10.32 -5.30 -13.56
CA ASP A 37 9.32 -6.27 -14.04
C ASP A 37 8.27 -6.61 -12.98
N LYS A 38 8.28 -5.93 -11.82
CA LYS A 38 7.30 -6.19 -10.77
C LYS A 38 5.98 -5.48 -11.08
N GLU A 39 4.90 -6.24 -10.99
CA GLU A 39 3.54 -5.71 -11.17
C GLU A 39 3.10 -4.78 -10.03
N ILE A 40 3.79 -4.88 -8.87
CA ILE A 40 3.45 -4.17 -7.65
C ILE A 40 4.69 -3.79 -6.84
N TYR A 41 4.64 -2.63 -6.21
CA TYR A 41 5.69 -2.07 -5.37
C TYR A 41 5.13 -1.68 -4.01
N LEU A 42 5.97 -1.71 -2.99
CA LEU A 42 5.64 -1.24 -1.63
C LEU A 42 6.56 -0.07 -1.29
N THR A 43 5.98 1.06 -0.89
CA THR A 43 6.74 2.21 -0.40
C THR A 43 7.11 2.02 1.08
N ASN A 44 8.09 2.79 1.55
CA ASN A 44 8.45 2.85 2.98
C ASN A 44 7.32 3.37 3.88
N GLN A 45 6.31 4.04 3.32
CA GLN A 45 5.13 4.54 4.05
C GLN A 45 4.02 3.50 4.16
N GLY A 46 4.19 2.31 3.57
CA GLY A 46 3.16 1.28 3.55
C GLY A 46 2.05 1.55 2.52
N ILE A 47 2.41 2.11 1.37
CA ILE A 47 1.52 2.28 0.21
C ILE A 47 1.89 1.25 -0.84
N LEU A 48 0.89 0.51 -1.33
CA LEU A 48 1.07 -0.36 -2.49
C LEU A 48 0.90 0.46 -3.77
N VAL A 49 1.83 0.31 -4.70
CA VAL A 49 1.83 0.98 -6.01
C VAL A 49 1.71 -0.08 -7.09
N LEU A 50 0.59 -0.06 -7.82
CA LEU A 50 0.33 -0.97 -8.93
C LEU A 50 0.83 -0.37 -10.24
N ASN A 51 1.53 -1.18 -11.03
CA ASN A 51 1.92 -0.79 -12.37
C ASN A 51 0.72 -0.95 -13.33
N THR A 52 0.22 0.15 -13.89
CA THR A 52 -0.91 0.12 -14.83
C THR A 52 -0.56 -0.52 -16.17
N ALA A 53 0.73 -0.68 -16.49
CA ALA A 53 1.20 -1.39 -17.67
C ALA A 53 1.26 -2.92 -17.49
N ALA A 54 1.05 -3.43 -16.27
CA ALA A 54 1.11 -4.87 -16.00
C ALA A 54 -0.09 -5.62 -16.62
N PRO A 55 0.10 -6.79 -17.26
CA PRO A 55 -0.99 -7.54 -17.87
C PRO A 55 -2.12 -7.91 -16.89
N ALA A 56 -1.77 -8.21 -15.63
CA ALA A 56 -2.74 -8.57 -14.59
C ALA A 56 -3.38 -7.37 -13.87
N TYR A 57 -3.08 -6.12 -14.25
CA TYR A 57 -3.43 -4.90 -13.53
C TYR A 57 -4.89 -4.87 -13.02
N GLU A 58 -5.86 -5.06 -13.91
CA GLU A 58 -7.29 -4.96 -13.57
C GLU A 58 -7.72 -6.02 -12.55
N VAL A 59 -7.22 -7.24 -12.69
CA VAL A 59 -7.53 -8.35 -11.79
C VAL A 59 -6.87 -8.12 -10.44
N THR A 60 -5.58 -7.76 -10.44
CA THR A 60 -4.82 -7.46 -9.23
C THR A 60 -5.43 -6.31 -8.44
N ARG A 61 -5.82 -5.22 -9.11
CA ARG A 61 -6.47 -4.05 -8.49
C ARG A 61 -7.77 -4.45 -7.77
N LYS A 62 -8.63 -5.23 -8.43
CA LYS A 62 -9.90 -5.69 -7.84
C LYS A 62 -9.66 -6.59 -6.63
N MET A 63 -8.69 -7.51 -6.71
CA MET A 63 -8.36 -8.40 -5.60
C MET A 63 -7.80 -7.63 -4.39
N LEU A 64 -6.88 -6.68 -4.63
CA LEU A 64 -6.31 -5.86 -3.56
C LEU A 64 -7.36 -5.01 -2.87
N LEU A 65 -8.26 -4.37 -3.62
CA LEU A 65 -9.35 -3.59 -3.03
C LEU A 65 -10.24 -4.42 -2.12
N ARG A 66 -10.50 -5.68 -2.48
CA ARG A 66 -11.26 -6.60 -1.63
C ARG A 66 -10.48 -6.97 -0.37
N VAL A 67 -9.22 -7.36 -0.52
CA VAL A 67 -8.36 -7.81 0.57
C VAL A 67 -8.03 -6.68 1.56
N MET A 68 -7.87 -5.45 1.08
CA MET A 68 -7.69 -4.26 1.93
C MET A 68 -8.89 -3.96 2.82
N GLY A 69 -10.09 -4.41 2.42
CA GLY A 69 -11.30 -4.29 3.24
C GLY A 69 -11.40 -5.31 4.38
N HIS A 70 -10.47 -6.26 4.48
CA HIS A 70 -10.50 -7.28 5.53
C HIS A 70 -9.91 -6.78 6.86
N THR A 71 -10.42 -7.30 7.97
CA THR A 71 -9.76 -7.19 9.28
C THR A 71 -8.50 -8.07 9.34
N ASP A 72 -7.66 -7.88 10.36
CA ASP A 72 -6.45 -8.69 10.54
C ASP A 72 -6.81 -10.18 10.73
N GLU A 73 -7.86 -10.49 11.49
CA GLU A 73 -8.32 -11.88 11.69
C GLU A 73 -8.82 -12.52 10.39
N GLN A 74 -9.51 -11.72 9.56
CA GLN A 74 -9.99 -12.18 8.25
C GLN A 74 -8.82 -12.44 7.29
N LEU A 75 -7.78 -11.61 7.32
CA LEU A 75 -6.56 -11.83 6.53
C LEU A 75 -5.85 -13.10 6.97
N GLU A 76 -5.66 -13.30 8.27
CA GLU A 76 -5.00 -14.48 8.82
C GLU A 76 -5.79 -15.76 8.48
N TYR A 77 -7.10 -15.75 8.70
CA TYR A 77 -7.96 -16.87 8.35
C TYR A 77 -7.90 -17.20 6.86
N ALA A 78 -7.97 -16.18 5.99
CA ALA A 78 -7.89 -16.37 4.54
C ALA A 78 -6.53 -16.94 4.13
N GLN A 79 -5.43 -16.44 4.70
CA GLN A 79 -4.09 -16.92 4.40
C GLN A 79 -3.93 -18.39 4.81
N GLN A 80 -4.30 -18.74 6.05
CA GLN A 80 -4.22 -20.11 6.55
C GLN A 80 -5.08 -21.08 5.71
N LYS A 81 -6.29 -20.65 5.32
CA LYS A 81 -7.18 -21.47 4.48
C LYS A 81 -6.56 -21.76 3.11
N MET A 82 -5.95 -20.75 2.49
CA MET A 82 -5.41 -20.87 1.14
C MET A 82 -4.08 -21.63 1.12
N GLN A 83 -3.27 -21.52 2.18
CA GLN A 83 -2.03 -22.30 2.33
C GLN A 83 -2.28 -23.81 2.48
N LYS A 84 -3.47 -24.21 2.98
CA LYS A 84 -3.85 -25.63 3.15
C LYS A 84 -4.34 -26.29 1.86
N VAL A 85 -4.44 -25.55 0.75
CA VAL A 85 -4.85 -26.11 -0.54
C VAL A 85 -3.71 -26.97 -1.10
N GLU A 86 -3.93 -28.28 -1.21
CA GLU A 86 -2.90 -29.26 -1.59
C GLU A 86 -2.35 -29.05 -3.01
N LYS A 87 -3.21 -28.62 -3.94
CA LYS A 87 -2.86 -28.33 -5.35
C LYS A 87 -3.39 -26.96 -5.73
N PRO A 88 -2.68 -25.87 -5.38
CA PRO A 88 -3.16 -24.53 -5.64
C PRO A 88 -3.09 -24.22 -7.13
N ASP A 89 -4.24 -23.83 -7.69
CA ASP A 89 -4.32 -23.33 -9.06
C ASP A 89 -3.74 -21.90 -9.16
N ALA A 90 -3.74 -21.33 -10.37
CA ALA A 90 -3.22 -19.99 -10.59
C ALA A 90 -3.98 -18.91 -9.80
N TYR A 91 -5.29 -19.09 -9.58
CA TYR A 91 -6.10 -18.16 -8.81
C TYR A 91 -5.72 -18.18 -7.33
N VAL A 92 -5.59 -19.37 -6.73
CA VAL A 92 -5.19 -19.54 -5.33
C VAL A 92 -3.79 -18.94 -5.09
N LYS A 93 -2.85 -19.19 -6.01
CA LYS A 93 -1.50 -18.58 -5.95
C LYS A 93 -1.56 -17.06 -6.00
N MET A 94 -2.34 -16.50 -6.92
CA MET A 94 -2.50 -15.06 -7.03
C MET A 94 -3.13 -14.46 -5.78
N TYR A 95 -4.17 -15.10 -5.25
CA TYR A 95 -4.85 -14.64 -4.05
C TYR A 95 -3.94 -14.69 -2.81
N LEU A 96 -3.11 -15.73 -2.67
CA LEU A 96 -2.06 -15.79 -1.65
C LEU A 96 -1.07 -14.63 -1.76
N ASN A 97 -0.58 -14.33 -2.96
CA ASN A 97 0.31 -13.18 -3.17
C ASN A 97 -0.34 -11.86 -2.74
N VAL A 98 -1.61 -11.66 -3.10
CA VAL A 98 -2.37 -10.45 -2.72
C VAL A 98 -2.53 -10.34 -1.20
N LEU A 99 -2.82 -11.45 -0.51
CA LEU A 99 -2.88 -11.48 0.96
C LEU A 99 -1.52 -11.12 1.58
N GLU A 100 -0.43 -11.72 1.09
CA GLU A 100 0.92 -11.45 1.57
C GLU A 100 1.34 -9.99 1.37
N TRP A 101 0.96 -9.38 0.23
CA TRP A 101 1.23 -7.96 -0.02
C TRP A 101 0.49 -7.06 0.96
N GLU A 102 -0.79 -7.31 1.23
CA GLU A 102 -1.55 -6.51 2.19
C GLU A 102 -1.02 -6.66 3.62
N ILE A 103 -0.70 -7.88 4.04
CA ILE A 103 -0.10 -8.14 5.36
C ILE A 103 1.23 -7.39 5.49
N LYS A 104 2.13 -7.53 4.51
CA LYS A 104 3.42 -6.84 4.51
C LYS A 104 3.25 -5.32 4.51
N ARG A 105 2.28 -4.81 3.75
CA ARG A 105 1.95 -3.37 3.73
C ARG A 105 1.55 -2.87 5.11
N ARG A 106 0.71 -3.60 5.85
CA ARG A 106 0.33 -3.26 7.24
C ARG A 106 1.53 -3.22 8.17
N CYS A 107 2.43 -4.21 8.08
CA CYS A 107 3.67 -4.22 8.86
C CYS A 107 4.53 -2.98 8.56
N VAL A 108 4.79 -2.67 7.29
CA VAL A 108 5.60 -1.51 6.90
C VAL A 108 4.93 -0.19 7.32
N LYS A 109 3.59 -0.06 7.19
CA LYS A 109 2.87 1.13 7.65
C LYS A 109 2.99 1.30 9.17
N ALA A 110 2.91 0.22 9.94
CA ALA A 110 3.07 0.25 11.39
C ALA A 110 4.50 0.65 11.79
N GLU A 111 5.52 0.09 11.14
CA GLU A 111 6.94 0.47 11.36
C GLU A 111 7.19 1.94 11.00
N TYR A 112 6.64 2.41 9.88
CA TYR A 112 6.72 3.81 9.49
C TYR A 112 6.12 4.72 10.55
N ILE A 113 4.90 4.45 11.00
CA ILE A 113 4.23 5.23 12.05
C ILE A 113 5.05 5.21 13.36
N ALA A 114 5.61 4.06 13.72
CA ALA A 114 6.45 3.92 14.91
C ALA A 114 7.77 4.70 14.81
N SER A 115 8.31 4.85 13.60
CA SER A 115 9.54 5.62 13.34
C SER A 115 9.33 7.14 13.38
N LEU A 116 8.08 7.61 13.21
CA LEU A 116 7.79 9.04 13.26
C LEU A 116 8.05 9.60 14.67
N PRO A 117 8.63 10.80 14.78
CA PRO A 117 8.87 11.42 16.07
C PRO A 117 7.54 11.61 16.82
N LYS A 118 7.49 11.10 18.05
CA LYS A 118 6.30 11.26 18.91
C LYS A 118 6.09 12.76 19.16
N PRO A 119 4.87 13.29 18.94
CA PRO A 119 4.60 14.69 19.13
C PRO A 119 4.90 15.08 20.57
N THR A 120 5.76 16.08 20.73
CA THR A 120 6.13 16.60 22.05
C THR A 120 4.92 17.28 22.70
N LEU A 121 4.98 17.53 24.01
CA LEU A 121 3.92 18.28 24.70
C LEU A 121 3.69 19.65 24.04
N LEU A 122 4.76 20.31 23.58
CA LEU A 122 4.68 21.59 22.87
C LEU A 122 3.92 21.49 21.54
N ASP A 123 4.11 20.41 20.78
CA ASP A 123 3.38 20.18 19.52
C ASP A 123 1.88 19.98 19.76
N LYS A 124 1.54 19.27 20.85
CA LYS A 124 0.13 19.08 21.27
C LYS A 124 -0.51 20.42 21.65
N PHE A 125 0.19 21.28 22.40
CA PHE A 125 -0.31 22.61 22.76
C PHE A 125 -0.50 23.51 21.52
N LYS A 126 0.47 23.55 20.60
CA LYS A 126 0.37 24.31 19.35
C LYS A 126 -0.80 23.84 18.48
N SER A 127 -1.02 22.54 18.35
CA SER A 127 -2.14 21.99 17.57
C SER A 127 -3.51 22.35 18.16
N LYS A 128 -3.63 22.35 19.50
CA LYS A 128 -4.85 22.80 20.20
C LYS A 128 -5.11 24.29 20.01
N ALA A 129 -4.07 25.12 20.12
CA ALA A 129 -4.18 26.56 19.90
C ALA A 129 -4.61 26.88 18.46
N LYS A 130 -4.05 26.18 17.47
CA LYS A 130 -4.43 26.32 16.06
C LYS A 130 -5.89 25.93 15.80
N LYS A 131 -6.34 24.77 16.30
CA LYS A 131 -7.75 24.35 16.22
C LYS A 131 -8.72 25.29 16.94
N PHE A 132 -8.27 25.97 17.99
CA PHE A 132 -9.09 26.94 18.71
C PHE A 132 -9.24 28.26 17.94
N LEU A 133 -8.16 28.70 17.27
CA LEU A 133 -8.16 29.89 16.41
C LEU A 133 -8.97 29.71 15.13
N GLU A 134 -8.94 28.52 14.52
CA GLU A 134 -9.71 28.19 13.30
C GLU A 134 -11.23 28.02 13.55
N ARG A 135 -11.67 27.99 14.82
CA ARG A 135 -13.08 27.87 15.22
C ARG A 135 -13.74 29.22 15.56
N ARG A 136 -13.04 30.33 15.35
CA ARG A 136 -13.49 31.70 15.65
C ARG A 136 -13.66 32.49 14.37
#